data_AF-A0A8T1RYX2-F1
#
_entry.id   AF-A0A8T1RYX2-F1
#
_cell.length_a   1.000
_cell.length_b   1.000
_cell.length_c   1.000
_cell.angle_alpha   90.00
_cell.angle_beta   90.00
_cell.angle_gamma   90.00
#
_symmetry.space_group_name_H-M   'P 1'
#
loop_
_entity.id
_entity.type
_entity.pdbx_description
1 polymer ?
#
loop_
_entity_poly.entity_id
_entity_poly.type
_entity_poly.pdbx_seq_one_letter_code
_entity_poly.pdbx_strand_id
1 'polypeptide(L)'
;MEFCVPCGKEVSLLHLLVKKKEVEKKGLMTEGLGACFSQTMELVANYEKRQYDCILRNIRLIMQADGNWLEFKSGNADQLLLVWYDQHKKAAQVNRPTEKFYD
;
A
#
# COMPACT_ATOMS: atom_id res chain seq x y z
N MET A 1 -9.40 2.02 -12.95
CA MET A 1 -8.09 1.63 -13.53
C MET A 1 -7.39 0.70 -12.56
N GLU A 2 -6.68 -0.29 -13.07
CA GLU A 2 -6.12 -1.38 -12.29
C GLU A 2 -4.62 -1.51 -12.56
N PHE A 3 -3.81 -1.43 -11.51
CA PHE A 3 -2.36 -1.59 -11.63
C PHE A 3 -1.87 -2.62 -10.62
N CYS A 4 -1.16 -3.65 -11.10
CA CYS A 4 -0.43 -4.59 -10.26
C CYS A 4 1.07 -4.32 -10.39
N VAL A 5 1.75 -4.13 -9.26
CA VAL A 5 3.18 -3.84 -9.15
C VAL A 5 3.86 -5.01 -8.43
N PRO A 6 4.63 -5.86 -9.15
CA PRO A 6 5.45 -6.86 -8.49
C PRO A 6 6.65 -6.19 -7.82
N CYS A 7 6.84 -6.42 -6.52
CA CYS A 7 7.91 -5.80 -5.71
C CYS A 7 9.11 -6.74 -5.48
N GLY A 8 9.10 -7.93 -6.07
CA GLY A 8 10.17 -8.92 -5.90
C GLY A 8 10.19 -9.46 -4.47
N LYS A 9 11.28 -9.16 -3.74
CA LYS A 9 11.52 -9.72 -2.40
C LYS A 9 10.62 -9.12 -1.33
N GLU A 10 10.38 -7.80 -1.36
CA GLU A 10 9.57 -7.10 -0.37
C GLU A 10 8.97 -5.81 -0.92
N VAL A 11 7.82 -5.40 -0.37
CA VAL A 11 7.27 -4.06 -0.62
C VAL A 11 8.09 -3.06 0.19
N SER A 12 8.53 -1.97 -0.45
CA SER A 12 9.38 -0.94 0.17
C SER A 12 8.88 0.44 -0.19
N LEU A 13 9.36 1.45 0.54
CA LEU A 13 9.06 2.85 0.23
C LEU A 13 9.44 3.24 -1.20
N LEU A 14 10.52 2.67 -1.74
CA LEU A 14 10.96 2.96 -3.10
C LEU A 14 9.91 2.52 -4.13
N HIS A 15 9.33 1.34 -3.97
CA HIS A 15 8.27 0.85 -4.86
C HIS A 15 7.07 1.80 -4.86
N LEU A 16 6.65 2.25 -3.67
CA LEU A 16 5.55 3.21 -3.53
C LEU A 16 5.89 4.55 -4.17
N LEU A 17 7.10 5.08 -3.96
CA LEU A 17 7.54 6.37 -4.50
C LEU A 17 7.63 6.36 -6.04
N VAL A 18 8.19 5.31 -6.62
CA VAL A 18 8.24 5.14 -8.08
C VAL A 18 6.83 5.13 -8.65
N LYS A 19 5.94 4.33 -8.05
CA LYS A 19 4.57 4.23 -8.54
C LYS A 19 3.78 5.53 -8.37
N LYS A 20 3.97 6.23 -7.25
CA LYS A 20 3.39 7.56 -7.01
C LYS A 20 3.79 8.52 -8.12
N LYS A 21 5.09 8.61 -8.43
CA LYS A 21 5.60 9.47 -9.53
C LYS A 21 5.04 9.09 -10.89
N GLU A 22 4.85 7.79 -11.17
CA GLU A 22 4.21 7.35 -12.42
C GLU A 22 2.75 7.82 -12.53
N VAL A 23 1.99 7.70 -11.45
CA VAL A 23 0.58 8.12 -11.38
C VAL A 23 0.48 9.63 -11.54
N GLU A 24 1.34 10.40 -10.87
CA GLU A 24 1.45 11.85 -11.01
C GLU A 24 1.78 12.26 -12.46
N LYS A 25 2.80 11.64 -13.07
CA LYS A 25 3.19 11.92 -14.46
C LYS A 25 2.09 11.62 -15.48
N LYS A 26 1.21 10.67 -15.19
CA LYS A 26 0.06 10.31 -16.03
C LYS A 26 -1.17 11.19 -15.78
N GLY A 27 -1.11 12.13 -14.83
CA GLY A 27 -2.27 12.96 -14.47
C GLY A 27 -3.39 12.19 -13.77
N LEU A 28 -3.09 11.02 -13.18
CA LEU A 28 -4.06 10.12 -12.56
C LEU A 28 -4.12 10.28 -11.03
N MET A 29 -3.37 11.24 -10.47
CA MET A 29 -3.32 11.46 -9.03
C MET A 29 -4.55 12.24 -8.56
N THR A 30 -5.53 11.53 -8.02
CA THR A 30 -6.68 12.12 -7.35
C THR A 30 -6.38 12.42 -5.88
N GLU A 31 -7.23 13.22 -5.22
CA GLU A 31 -7.12 13.49 -3.78
C GLU A 31 -7.13 12.20 -2.95
N GLY A 32 -8.10 11.30 -3.23
CA GLY A 32 -8.23 10.05 -2.50
C GLY A 32 -7.03 9.13 -2.68
N LEU A 33 -6.48 9.07 -3.89
CA LEU A 33 -5.28 8.30 -4.18
C LEU A 33 -4.04 8.90 -3.49
N GLY A 34 -3.92 10.22 -3.46
CA GLY A 34 -2.87 10.93 -2.74
C GLY A 34 -2.91 10.65 -1.23
N ALA A 35 -4.10 10.67 -0.64
CA ALA A 35 -4.30 10.30 0.77
C ALA A 35 -3.91 8.84 1.04
N CYS A 36 -4.31 7.92 0.16
CA CYS A 36 -3.94 6.50 0.26
C CYS A 36 -2.42 6.31 0.16
N PHE A 37 -1.74 6.99 -0.77
CA PHE A 37 -0.29 6.92 -0.91
C PHE A 37 0.42 7.39 0.36
N SER A 38 0.03 8.54 0.92
CA SER A 38 0.62 9.07 2.14
C SER A 38 0.45 8.11 3.32
N GLN A 39 -0.77 7.61 3.52
CA GLN A 39 -1.07 6.64 4.58
C GLN A 39 -0.29 5.33 4.40
N THR A 40 -0.17 4.85 3.17
CA THR A 40 0.55 3.61 2.84
C THR A 40 2.04 3.74 3.08
N MET A 41 2.64 4.87 2.67
CA MET A 41 4.06 5.15 2.91
C MET A 41 4.37 5.21 4.39
N GLU A 42 3.52 5.85 5.19
CA GLU A 42 3.70 5.88 6.66
C GLU A 42 3.65 4.47 7.26
N LEU A 43 2.73 3.62 6.80
CA LEU A 43 2.63 2.23 7.27
C LEU A 43 3.88 1.41 6.92
N VAL A 44 4.34 1.48 5.67
CA VAL A 44 5.54 0.77 5.24
C VAL A 44 6.77 1.25 5.99
N ALA A 45 6.94 2.57 6.17
CA ALA A 45 8.03 3.13 6.97
C ALA A 45 7.99 2.63 8.43
N ASN A 46 6.80 2.50 9.01
CA ASN A 46 6.63 1.95 10.35
C ASN A 46 6.98 0.46 10.44
N TYR A 47 6.61 -0.33 9.43
CA TYR A 47 6.98 -1.75 9.38
C TYR A 47 8.50 -1.94 9.22
N GLU A 48 9.14 -1.19 8.32
CA GLU A 48 10.60 -1.17 8.14
C GLU A 48 11.31 -0.79 9.45
N LYS A 49 10.84 0.25 10.15
CA LYS A 49 11.43 0.71 11.41
C LYS A 49 11.32 -0.32 12.55
N ARG A 50 10.21 -1.07 12.60
CA ARG A 50 9.98 -2.10 13.63
C ARG A 50 10.58 -3.46 13.27
N GLN A 51 11.32 -3.56 12.16
CA GLN A 51 11.92 -4.80 11.63
C GLN A 51 10.88 -5.90 11.39
N TYR A 52 9.65 -5.53 11.03
CA TYR A 52 8.62 -6.47 10.60
C TYR A 52 8.79 -6.83 9.11
N ASP A 53 10.02 -7.07 8.69
CA ASP A 53 10.41 -7.39 7.31
C ASP A 53 9.68 -8.64 6.80
N CYS A 54 9.33 -9.56 7.69
CA CYS A 54 8.57 -10.77 7.36
C CYS A 54 7.19 -10.43 6.78
N ILE A 55 6.54 -9.36 7.25
CA ILE A 55 5.27 -8.90 6.71
C ILE A 55 5.50 -8.36 5.30
N LEU A 56 6.44 -7.42 5.14
CA LEU A 56 6.69 -6.77 3.84
C LEU A 56 7.19 -7.74 2.76
N ARG A 57 7.73 -8.90 3.13
CA ARG A 57 8.18 -9.97 2.21
C ARG A 57 7.08 -10.91 1.72
N ASN A 58 5.92 -10.91 2.36
CA ASN A 58 4.80 -11.79 2.01
C ASN A 58 3.46 -11.04 2.06
N ILE A 59 3.40 -9.88 1.41
CA ILE A 59 2.25 -8.97 1.50
C ILE A 59 1.59 -8.73 0.14
N ARG A 60 0.26 -8.69 0.20
CA ARG A 60 -0.63 -8.09 -0.77
C ARG A 60 -1.08 -6.74 -0.23
N LEU A 61 -0.52 -5.65 -0.76
CA LEU A 61 -0.91 -4.29 -0.38
C LEU A 61 -1.84 -3.73 -1.46
N ILE A 62 -3.05 -3.34 -1.07
CA ILE A 62 -4.03 -2.75 -1.98
C ILE A 62 -4.33 -1.33 -1.51
N MET A 63 -4.22 -0.37 -2.43
CA MET A 63 -4.77 0.97 -2.27
C MET A 63 -6.02 1.13 -3.15
N GLN A 64 -7.13 1.58 -2.59
CA GLN A 64 -8.37 1.81 -3.32
C GLN A 64 -8.86 3.24 -3.12
N ALA A 65 -9.04 3.98 -4.22
CA ALA A 65 -9.65 5.31 -4.17
C ALA A 65 -10.33 5.63 -5.50
N ASP A 66 -11.46 6.33 -5.45
CA ASP A 66 -12.11 6.91 -6.64
C ASP A 66 -12.39 5.88 -7.76
N GLY A 67 -12.78 4.65 -7.41
CA GLY A 67 -13.02 3.57 -8.37
C GLY A 67 -11.75 2.99 -9.03
N ASN A 68 -10.57 3.36 -8.52
CA ASN A 68 -9.28 2.83 -8.93
C ASN A 68 -8.69 1.95 -7.84
N TRP A 69 -7.88 0.97 -8.24
CA TRP A 69 -7.04 0.23 -7.31
C TRP A 69 -5.57 0.18 -7.78
N LEU A 70 -4.67 0.14 -6.81
CA LEU A 70 -3.24 -0.10 -6.97
C LEU A 70 -2.87 -1.25 -6.06
N GLU A 71 -2.18 -2.24 -6.61
CA GLU A 71 -1.81 -3.45 -5.90
C GLU A 71 -0.29 -3.63 -5.94
N PHE A 72 0.32 -3.85 -4.78
CA PHE A 72 1.73 -4.19 -4.63
C PHE A 72 1.81 -5.59 -4.03
N LYS A 73 2.60 -6.46 -4.64
CA LYS A 73 2.76 -7.86 -4.20
C LYS A 73 4.22 -8.21 -3.97
N SER A 74 4.47 -8.89 -2.87
CA SER A 74 5.73 -9.57 -2.57
C SER A 74 5.47 -10.99 -2.07
N GLY A 75 6.41 -11.89 -2.34
CA GLY A 75 6.33 -13.29 -1.92
C GLY A 75 5.05 -13.98 -2.41
N ASN A 76 4.42 -14.77 -1.52
CA ASN A 76 3.17 -15.47 -1.80
C ASN A 76 1.93 -14.58 -1.61
N ALA A 77 2.12 -13.38 -1.05
CA ALA A 77 1.10 -12.39 -0.79
C ALA A 77 0.00 -12.86 0.20
N ASP A 78 0.39 -13.64 1.22
CA ASP A 78 -0.55 -14.21 2.21
C ASP A 78 -1.07 -13.16 3.22
N GLN A 79 -0.35 -12.06 3.43
CA GLN A 79 -0.76 -10.98 4.31
C GLN A 79 -1.47 -9.88 3.52
N LEU A 80 -2.72 -9.55 3.86
CA LEU A 80 -3.46 -8.47 3.19
C LEU A 80 -3.37 -7.18 3.99
N LEU A 81 -2.87 -6.12 3.35
CA LEU A 81 -2.98 -4.74 3.82
C LEU A 81 -3.84 -3.96 2.84
N LEU A 82 -5.00 -3.48 3.29
CA LEU A 82 -5.90 -2.65 2.49
C LEU A 82 -5.90 -1.23 3.02
N VAL A 83 -5.61 -0.27 2.15
CA VAL A 83 -5.77 1.16 2.38
C VAL A 83 -6.83 1.66 1.42
N TRP A 84 -7.87 2.33 1.91
CA TRP A 84 -8.91 2.87 1.03
C TRP A 84 -9.30 4.28 1.43
N TYR A 85 -9.71 5.09 0.46
CA TYR A 85 -10.23 6.42 0.73
C TYR A 85 -11.74 6.36 0.97
N ASP A 86 -12.16 6.76 2.18
CA ASP A 86 -13.56 6.89 2.54
C ASP A 86 -14.05 8.29 2.17
N GLN A 87 -14.90 8.36 1.14
CA GLN A 87 -15.47 9.62 0.62
C GLN A 87 -16.34 10.35 1.65
N HIS A 88 -16.99 9.61 2.56
CA HIS A 88 -17.84 10.20 3.58
C HIS A 88 -17.01 10.86 4.67
N LYS A 89 -15.90 10.21 5.07
CA LYS A 89 -14.97 10.74 6.07
C LYS A 89 -13.93 11.69 5.49
N LYS A 90 -13.80 11.74 4.17
CA LYS A 90 -12.73 12.44 3.44
C LYS A 90 -11.33 12.06 3.95
N ALA A 91 -11.12 10.78 4.24
CA ALA A 91 -9.89 10.30 4.85
C ALA A 91 -9.52 8.89 4.37
N ALA A 92 -8.23 8.60 4.31
CA ALA A 92 -7.74 7.25 4.13
C ALA A 92 -8.05 6.41 5.37
N GLN A 93 -8.44 5.16 5.16
CA GLN A 93 -8.73 4.15 6.16
C GLN A 93 -7.81 2.95 5.90
N VAL A 94 -7.57 2.16 6.94
CA VAL A 94 -6.61 1.05 6.89
C VAL A 94 -7.20 -0.19 7.52
N ASN A 95 -7.06 -1.32 6.83
CA ASN A 95 -7.29 -2.64 7.36
C ASN A 95 -5.96 -3.39 7.30
N ARG A 96 -5.39 -3.65 8.48
CA ARG A 96 -4.07 -4.27 8.63
C ARG A 96 -4.21 -5.78 8.75
N PRO A 97 -3.18 -6.56 8.36
CA PRO A 97 -3.14 -7.97 8.69
C PRO A 97 -3.30 -8.14 10.20
N THR A 98 -4.07 -9.14 10.63
CA THR A 98 -4.13 -9.49 12.05
C THR A 98 -2.76 -10.02 12.44
N GLU A 99 -2.00 -9.24 13.22
CA GLU A 99 -0.72 -9.67 13.77
C GLU A 99 -0.97 -10.88 14.68
N LYS A 100 -0.83 -12.09 14.12
CA LYS A 100 -0.64 -13.29 14.93
C LYS A 100 0.82 -13.30 15.34
N PHE A 101 1.11 -12.70 16.48
CA PHE A 101 2.38 -12.92 17.17
C PHE A 101 2.46 -14.42 17.47
N TYR A 102 3.40 -15.11 16.84
CA TYR A 102 3.87 -16.39 17.38
C TYR A 102 5.03 -16.02 18.31
N ASP A 103 4.75 -16.10 19.61
CA ASP A 103 5.76 -16.07 20.69
C ASP A 103 6.76 -17.23 20.54
#